data_AF-A0A830B310-F1
#
_entry.id   AF-A0A830B310-F1
#
_cell.length_a   1.000
_cell.length_b   1.000
_cell.length_c   1.000
_cell.angle_alpha   90.00
_cell.angle_beta   90.00
_cell.angle_gamma   90.00
#
_symmetry.space_group_name_H-M   'P 1'
#
loop_
_entity.id
_entity.type
_entity.pdbx_description
1 polymer ?
#
loop_
_entity_poly.entity_id
_entity_poly.type
_entity_poly.pdbx_seq_one_letter_code
_entity_poly.pdbx_strand_id
1 'polypeptide(L)'
;MKRTFFSPALFALPLGSRLLIRELPSILDGSAKSKARPQDNSIATLAPKVRAFAGWPGTRAKVSVTDPESGRHTVIEFKIITTRVYENSEIQSSKMDDVFFEKGSLVFACGGGTKLEVLELQLPGKKVVNAASFWNGLRGQKLKKLSSVPSA
;
A
#
# COMPACT_ATOMS: atom_id res chain seq x y z
N MET A 1 -3.48 5.28 21.26
CA MET A 1 -2.86 6.45 20.59
C MET A 1 -2.94 6.20 19.08
N LYS A 2 -3.92 6.79 18.39
CA LYS A 2 -4.23 6.48 16.98
C LYS A 2 -3.11 7.07 16.11
N ARG A 3 -2.21 6.23 15.57
CA ARG A 3 -1.29 6.67 14.53
C ARG A 3 -2.12 6.88 13.27
N THR A 4 -2.57 8.11 13.09
CA THR A 4 -3.17 8.58 11.85
C THR A 4 -2.24 8.22 10.71
N PHE A 5 -2.76 7.45 9.76
CA PHE A 5 -2.16 7.27 8.44
C PHE A 5 -1.56 8.60 7.99
N PHE A 6 -0.28 8.57 7.66
CA PHE A 6 0.44 9.71 7.11
C PHE A 6 -0.22 10.02 5.77
N SER A 7 -1.24 10.87 5.75
CA SER A 7 -1.76 11.46 4.52
C SER A 7 -0.86 12.65 4.23
N PRO A 8 0.13 12.55 3.31
CA PRO A 8 1.04 13.65 3.03
C PRO A 8 0.27 14.92 2.60
N ALA A 9 -0.92 14.76 2.01
CA ALA A 9 -1.79 15.87 1.62
C ALA A 9 -2.30 16.69 2.82
N LEU A 10 -2.57 16.07 3.97
CA LEU A 10 -3.13 16.77 5.14
C LEU A 10 -2.11 17.69 5.83
N PHE A 11 -0.82 17.36 5.74
CA PHE A 11 0.27 18.17 6.27
C PHE A 11 0.85 19.18 5.26
N ALA A 12 0.85 18.86 3.96
CA ALA A 12 1.46 19.72 2.94
C ALA A 12 0.69 21.03 2.71
N LEU A 13 -0.64 21.00 2.75
CA LEU A 13 -1.48 22.19 2.53
C LEU A 13 -1.24 23.32 3.55
N PRO A 14 -1.26 23.07 4.89
CA PRO A 14 -1.01 24.12 5.87
C PRO A 14 0.45 24.60 5.89
N LEU A 15 1.42 23.76 5.51
CA LEU A 15 2.82 24.17 5.38
C LEU A 15 3.01 25.09 4.17
N GLY A 16 2.41 24.74 3.03
CA GLY A 16 2.46 25.54 1.81
C GLY A 16 1.84 26.93 1.97
N SER A 17 0.66 27.02 2.60
CA SER A 17 0.00 28.32 2.82
C SER A 17 0.79 29.24 3.75
N ARG A 18 1.38 28.69 4.83
CA ARG A 18 2.26 29.44 5.73
C ARG A 18 3.52 29.95 5.02
N LEU A 19 4.15 29.11 4.20
CA LEU A 19 5.32 29.51 3.42
C LEU A 19 4.99 30.64 2.44
N LEU A 20 3.85 30.55 1.75
CA LEU A 20 3.40 31.58 0.83
C LEU A 20 3.18 32.91 1.53
N ILE A 21 2.43 32.94 2.63
CA ILE A 21 2.17 34.17 3.41
C ILE A 21 3.49 34.80 3.88
N ARG A 22 4.48 33.97 4.26
CA ARG A 22 5.78 34.44 4.73
C ARG A 22 6.63 35.05 3.61
N GLU A 23 6.67 34.42 2.44
CA GLU A 23 7.57 34.83 1.35
C GLU A 23 6.94 35.85 0.39
N LEU A 24 5.61 35.97 0.34
CA LEU A 24 4.92 36.88 -0.58
C LEU A 24 5.37 38.35 -0.47
N PRO A 25 5.55 38.93 0.74
CA PRO A 25 6.06 40.30 0.86
C PRO A 25 7.43 40.49 0.19
N SER A 26 8.30 39.49 0.31
CA SER A 26 9.64 39.52 -0.29
C SER A 26 9.63 39.42 -1.82
N ILE A 27 8.56 38.85 -2.38
CA ILE A 27 8.34 38.82 -3.83
C ILE A 27 7.85 40.20 -4.30
N LEU A 28 6.96 40.83 -3.54
CA LEU A 28 6.37 42.14 -3.87
C LEU A 28 7.37 43.30 -3.69
N ASP A 29 8.26 43.24 -2.71
CA ASP A 29 9.33 44.24 -2.48
C ASP A 29 10.58 44.02 -3.36
N GLY A 30 10.63 42.92 -4.12
CA GLY A 30 11.74 42.56 -5.00
C GLY A 30 12.96 41.93 -4.32
N SER A 31 12.98 41.85 -2.99
CA SER A 31 14.10 41.29 -2.21
C SER A 31 14.30 39.78 -2.42
N ALA A 32 13.27 39.06 -2.89
CA ALA A 32 13.32 37.63 -3.19
C ALA A 32 14.41 37.24 -4.19
N LYS A 33 14.78 38.13 -5.13
CA LYS A 33 15.88 37.87 -6.08
C LYS A 33 17.23 37.64 -5.40
N SER A 34 17.47 38.32 -4.28
CA SER A 34 18.70 38.18 -3.48
C SER A 34 18.74 36.86 -2.69
N LYS A 35 17.57 36.29 -2.38
CA LYS A 35 17.41 35.05 -1.61
C LYS A 35 17.30 33.81 -2.50
N ALA A 36 17.00 33.99 -3.78
CA ALA A 36 16.81 32.91 -4.75
C ALA A 36 18.11 32.12 -4.94
N ARG A 37 17.99 30.79 -4.99
CA ARG A 37 19.09 29.88 -5.30
C ARG A 37 18.84 29.19 -6.65
N PRO A 38 19.85 29.07 -7.53
CA PRO A 38 19.71 28.32 -8.77
C PRO A 38 19.43 26.84 -8.46
N GLN A 39 18.63 26.19 -9.31
CA GLN A 39 18.38 24.75 -9.21
C GLN A 39 19.57 23.97 -9.76
N ASP A 40 20.02 22.96 -9.03
CA ASP A 40 21.07 22.04 -9.46
C ASP A 40 20.46 20.81 -10.16
N ASN A 41 20.80 20.64 -11.44
CA ASN A 41 20.28 19.55 -12.25
C ASN A 41 20.86 18.17 -11.88
N SER A 42 22.02 18.12 -11.21
CA SER A 42 22.66 16.86 -10.82
C SER A 42 21.90 16.12 -9.71
N ILE A 43 21.12 16.85 -8.89
CA ILE A 43 20.30 16.31 -7.79
C ILE A 43 18.80 16.27 -8.13
N ALA A 44 18.41 16.74 -9.30
CA ALA A 44 17.01 16.81 -9.71
C ALA A 44 16.44 15.40 -9.93
N THR A 45 15.35 15.08 -9.23
CA THR A 45 14.60 13.82 -9.43
C THR A 45 13.27 14.12 -10.13
N LEU A 46 12.94 13.33 -11.15
CA LEU A 46 11.66 13.46 -11.86
C LEU A 46 10.55 12.72 -11.11
N ALA A 47 9.42 13.40 -10.88
CA ALA A 47 8.20 12.80 -10.31
C ALA A 47 7.14 12.62 -11.42
N PRO A 48 7.27 11.60 -12.30
CA PRO A 48 6.32 11.40 -13.39
C PRO A 48 4.92 11.12 -12.85
N LYS A 49 3.90 11.64 -13.55
CA LYS A 49 2.50 11.36 -13.22
C LYS A 49 2.25 9.86 -13.35
N VAL A 50 1.87 9.21 -12.25
CA VAL A 50 1.46 7.81 -12.29
C VAL A 50 0.16 7.68 -13.09
N ARG A 51 0.22 7.00 -14.24
CA ARG A 51 -0.96 6.70 -15.06
C ARG A 51 -1.57 5.37 -14.63
N ALA A 52 -2.89 5.27 -14.63
CA ALA A 52 -3.65 4.11 -14.14
C ALA A 52 -3.26 2.75 -14.78
N PHE A 53 -2.60 2.76 -15.94
CA PHE A 53 -2.08 1.56 -16.61
C PHE A 53 -0.82 0.99 -15.97
N ALA A 54 0.01 1.83 -15.35
CA ALA A 54 1.05 1.39 -14.44
C ALA A 54 0.39 1.27 -13.06
N GLY A 55 0.07 0.04 -12.65
CA GLY A 55 -0.42 -0.20 -11.30
C GLY A 55 0.57 0.41 -10.30
N TRP A 56 0.06 1.14 -9.31
CA TRP A 56 0.91 1.66 -8.24
C TRP A 56 1.66 0.46 -7.63
N PRO A 57 3.00 0.49 -7.52
CA PRO A 57 3.76 -0.65 -6.99
C PRO A 57 3.20 -1.04 -5.62
N GLY A 58 2.97 -2.34 -5.42
CA GLY A 58 2.39 -2.87 -4.18
C GLY A 58 0.85 -2.79 -4.04
N THR A 59 0.10 -2.27 -5.03
CA THR A 59 -1.37 -2.28 -4.99
C THR A 59 -2.00 -3.57 -5.49
N ARG A 60 -1.26 -4.43 -6.20
CA ARG A 60 -1.74 -5.76 -6.62
C ARG A 60 -0.97 -6.84 -5.88
N ALA A 61 -1.69 -7.86 -5.45
CA ALA A 61 -1.12 -9.06 -4.84
C ALA A 61 -1.50 -10.29 -5.66
N LYS A 62 -0.55 -11.22 -5.76
CA LYS A 62 -0.76 -12.56 -6.32
C LYS A 62 -0.69 -13.57 -5.18
N VAL A 63 -1.74 -14.38 -5.05
CA VAL A 63 -1.81 -15.46 -4.08
C VAL A 63 -2.06 -16.78 -4.80
N SER A 64 -1.44 -17.85 -4.31
CA SER A 64 -1.79 -19.21 -4.71
C SER A 64 -2.93 -19.71 -3.83
N VAL A 65 -3.98 -20.18 -4.50
CA VAL A 65 -5.11 -20.86 -3.90
C VAL A 65 -4.87 -22.35 -4.07
N THR A 66 -4.87 -23.08 -2.95
CA THR A 66 -4.72 -24.53 -2.93
C THR A 66 -6.02 -25.17 -2.50
N ASP A 67 -6.56 -26.01 -3.36
CA ASP A 67 -7.73 -26.84 -3.06
C ASP A 67 -7.28 -28.11 -2.31
N PRO A 68 -7.78 -28.33 -1.07
CA PRO A 68 -7.42 -29.51 -0.29
C PRO A 68 -7.95 -30.82 -0.89
N GLU A 69 -9.03 -30.80 -1.66
CA GLU A 69 -9.63 -32.02 -2.22
C GLU A 69 -9.03 -32.43 -3.56
N SER A 70 -8.83 -31.46 -4.47
CA SER A 70 -8.29 -31.73 -5.81
C SER A 70 -6.77 -31.62 -5.91
N GLY A 71 -6.11 -31.04 -4.89
CA GLY A 71 -4.67 -30.73 -4.93
C GLY A 71 -4.30 -29.66 -5.97
N ARG A 72 -5.28 -29.01 -6.59
CA ARG A 72 -5.05 -28.03 -7.66
C ARG A 72 -4.57 -26.70 -7.08
N HIS A 73 -3.55 -26.13 -7.73
CA HIS A 73 -3.04 -24.81 -7.41
C HIS A 73 -3.47 -23.79 -8.48
N THR A 74 -4.18 -22.75 -8.06
CA THR A 74 -4.60 -21.65 -8.95
C THR A 74 -4.04 -20.34 -8.44
N VAL A 75 -3.45 -19.54 -9.32
CA VAL A 75 -2.98 -18.20 -8.94
C VAL A 75 -4.08 -17.18 -9.18
N ILE A 76 -4.41 -16.41 -8.16
CA ILE A 76 -5.35 -15.29 -8.25
C ILE A 76 -4.58 -14.00 -8.02
N GLU A 77 -4.76 -13.04 -8.93
CA GLU A 77 -4.33 -11.66 -8.76
C GLU A 77 -5.54 -10.80 -8.36
N PHE A 78 -5.36 -9.96 -7.34
CA PHE A 78 -6.34 -8.94 -6.99
C PHE A 78 -5.66 -7.63 -6.58
N LYS A 79 -6.42 -6.54 -6.71
CA LYS A 79 -6.01 -5.23 -6.23
C LYS A 79 -6.39 -5.08 -4.76
N ILE A 80 -5.44 -4.65 -3.95
CA ILE A 80 -5.62 -4.24 -2.56
C ILE A 80 -6.19 -2.82 -2.58
N ILE A 81 -7.34 -2.62 -1.93
CA ILE A 81 -8.03 -1.33 -1.88
C ILE A 81 -7.78 -0.65 -0.55
N THR A 82 -8.08 -1.35 0.54
CA THR A 82 -8.02 -0.80 1.89
C THR A 82 -7.23 -1.74 2.79
N THR A 83 -6.22 -1.18 3.48
CA THR A 83 -5.37 -1.92 4.41
C THR A 83 -5.30 -1.28 5.77
N ARG A 84 -4.91 -2.07 6.77
CA ARG A 84 -4.53 -1.63 8.11
C ARG A 84 -3.25 -2.33 8.52
N VAL A 85 -2.38 -1.61 9.23
CA VAL A 85 -1.20 -2.22 9.86
C VAL A 85 -1.65 -2.96 11.11
N TYR A 86 -1.28 -4.22 11.24
CA TYR A 86 -1.58 -5.04 12.41
C TYR A 86 -0.69 -4.61 13.58
N GLU A 87 -1.29 -4.19 14.70
CA GLU A 87 -0.54 -3.68 15.87
C GLU A 87 -0.28 -4.75 16.94
N ASN A 88 -0.71 -6.00 16.76
CA ASN A 88 -0.70 -6.99 17.85
C ASN A 88 0.63 -7.76 17.96
N SER A 89 1.12 -7.91 19.19
CA SER A 89 2.45 -8.41 19.59
C SER A 89 2.59 -9.93 19.69
N GLU A 90 1.54 -10.70 19.43
CA GLU A 90 1.62 -12.16 19.43
C GLU A 90 1.92 -12.69 18.03
N ILE A 91 3.22 -12.72 17.72
CA ILE A 91 3.73 -13.38 16.50
C ILE A 91 3.71 -14.88 16.78
N GLN A 92 2.53 -15.52 16.68
CA GLN A 92 2.53 -16.93 16.33
C GLN A 92 3.18 -17.05 14.95
N SER A 93 4.24 -17.85 14.88
CA SER A 93 5.06 -18.11 13.69
C SER A 93 4.23 -18.88 12.64
N SER A 94 3.22 -18.24 12.07
CA SER A 94 2.64 -18.69 10.81
C SER A 94 3.76 -18.65 9.78
N LYS A 95 3.87 -19.69 8.96
CA LYS A 95 4.86 -19.77 7.88
C LYS A 95 4.87 -18.45 7.12
N MET A 96 6.06 -17.95 6.78
CA MET A 96 6.24 -16.61 6.21
C MET A 96 5.32 -16.37 5.01
N ASP A 97 4.93 -17.41 4.27
CA ASP A 97 4.09 -17.30 3.07
C ASP A 97 2.59 -17.49 3.29
N ASP A 98 2.12 -17.82 4.49
CA ASP A 98 0.70 -18.09 4.70
C ASP A 98 -0.13 -16.79 4.74
N VAL A 99 -1.34 -16.86 4.14
CA VAL A 99 -2.37 -15.82 4.23
C VAL A 99 -3.54 -16.41 4.99
N PHE A 100 -3.93 -15.76 6.08
CA PHE A 100 -5.00 -16.25 6.96
C PHE A 100 -6.12 -15.22 7.06
N PHE A 101 -7.28 -15.67 7.49
CA PHE A 101 -8.43 -14.81 7.74
C PHE A 101 -8.66 -14.67 9.23
N GLU A 102 -8.62 -13.44 9.73
CA GLU A 102 -8.81 -13.14 11.15
C GLU A 102 -9.67 -11.88 11.29
N LYS A 103 -10.66 -11.93 12.20
CA LYS A 103 -11.51 -10.77 12.58
C LYS A 103 -12.11 -10.00 11.38
N GLY A 104 -12.47 -10.71 10.31
CA GLY A 104 -13.07 -10.09 9.12
C GLY A 104 -12.07 -9.56 8.08
N SER A 105 -10.76 -9.80 8.27
CA SER A 105 -9.71 -9.31 7.40
C SER A 105 -8.82 -10.44 6.87
N LEU A 106 -8.23 -10.24 5.69
CA LEU A 106 -7.15 -11.12 5.20
C LEU A 106 -5.83 -10.60 5.75
N VAL A 107 -5.07 -11.45 6.41
CA VAL A 107 -3.81 -11.09 7.04
C VAL A 107 -2.65 -11.70 6.28
N PHE A 108 -1.73 -10.83 5.86
CA PHE A 108 -0.50 -11.18 5.18
C PHE A 108 0.66 -11.04 6.18
N ALA A 109 1.38 -12.13 6.44
CA ALA A 109 2.65 -12.02 7.15
C ALA A 109 3.65 -11.22 6.30
N CYS A 110 4.35 -10.26 6.90
CA CYS A 110 5.35 -9.43 6.23
C CYS A 110 6.72 -9.68 6.86
N GLY A 111 7.78 -9.23 6.19
CA GLY A 111 9.13 -9.26 6.75
C GLY A 111 9.23 -8.48 8.06
N GLY A 112 10.17 -8.86 8.92
CA GLY A 112 10.42 -8.16 10.19
C GLY A 112 9.34 -8.36 11.26
N GLY A 113 8.55 -9.44 11.19
CA GLY A 113 7.53 -9.75 12.19
C GLY A 113 6.27 -8.90 12.11
N THR A 114 6.13 -8.09 11.05
CA THR A 114 4.94 -7.27 10.81
C THR A 114 3.86 -8.08 10.10
N LYS A 115 2.60 -7.66 10.25
CA LYS A 115 1.46 -8.25 9.54
C LYS A 115 0.64 -7.12 8.89
N LEU A 116 0.12 -7.38 7.70
CA LEU A 116 -0.73 -6.45 6.96
C LEU A 116 -2.14 -7.00 6.89
N GLU A 117 -3.11 -6.27 7.44
CA GLU A 117 -4.54 -6.58 7.27
C GLU A 117 -5.04 -5.93 5.98
N VAL A 118 -5.67 -6.73 5.14
CA VAL A 118 -6.42 -6.30 3.95
C VAL A 118 -7.90 -6.41 4.28
N LEU A 119 -8.58 -5.26 4.22
CA LEU A 119 -10.01 -5.13 4.53
C LEU A 119 -10.86 -5.24 3.27
N GLU A 120 -10.39 -4.64 2.17
CA GLU A 120 -11.10 -4.62 0.90
C GLU A 120 -10.16 -4.92 -0.27
N LEU A 121 -10.67 -5.69 -1.22
CA LEU A 121 -9.93 -6.11 -2.40
C LEU A 121 -10.84 -6.11 -3.63
N GLN A 122 -10.22 -6.07 -4.81
CA GLN A 122 -10.91 -6.07 -6.09
C GLN A 122 -10.30 -7.10 -7.03
N LEU A 123 -11.11 -8.07 -7.45
CA LEU A 123 -10.75 -9.02 -8.50
C LEU A 123 -10.80 -8.34 -9.88
N PRO A 124 -9.99 -8.78 -10.85
CA PRO A 124 -9.99 -8.21 -12.19
C PRO A 124 -11.39 -8.29 -12.83
N GLY A 125 -11.88 -7.16 -13.33
CA GLY A 125 -13.22 -7.07 -13.94
C GLY A 125 -14.39 -7.19 -12.97
N LYS A 126 -14.16 -7.21 -11.65
CA LYS A 126 -15.21 -7.27 -10.62
C LYS A 126 -15.27 -5.98 -9.80
N LYS A 127 -16.39 -5.81 -9.08
CA LYS A 127 -16.54 -4.75 -8.08
C LYS A 127 -15.61 -5.00 -6.89
N VAL A 128 -15.31 -3.94 -6.15
CA VAL A 128 -14.62 -4.02 -4.85
C VAL A 128 -15.48 -4.85 -3.89
N VAL A 129 -14.84 -5.73 -3.13
CA VAL A 129 -15.47 -6.60 -2.13
C VAL A 129 -14.70 -6.55 -0.82
N ASN A 130 -15.39 -6.82 0.28
CA ASN A 130 -14.75 -7.02 1.59
C ASN A 130 -13.99 -8.35 1.61
N ALA A 131 -12.87 -8.39 2.34
CA ALA A 131 -12.10 -9.58 2.66
C ALA A 131 -12.95 -10.78 3.12
N ALA A 132 -13.96 -10.55 3.98
CA ALA A 132 -14.85 -11.63 4.44
C ALA A 132 -15.64 -12.28 3.29
N SER A 133 -16.21 -11.47 2.39
CA SER A 133 -16.95 -11.97 1.23
C SER A 133 -16.05 -12.74 0.27
N PHE A 134 -14.82 -12.26 0.06
CA PHE A 134 -13.82 -12.97 -0.73
C PHE A 134 -13.45 -14.32 -0.09
N TRP A 135 -13.15 -14.33 1.21
CA TRP A 135 -12.78 -15.55 1.94
C TRP A 135 -13.88 -16.61 1.89
N ASN A 136 -15.14 -16.21 2.09
CA ASN A 136 -16.29 -17.10 1.99
C ASN A 136 -16.42 -17.70 0.58
N GLY A 137 -16.05 -16.96 -0.46
CA GLY A 137 -16.04 -17.42 -1.85
C GLY A 137 -15.02 -18.53 -2.13
N LEU A 138 -13.98 -18.68 -1.30
CA LEU A 138 -12.95 -19.71 -1.44
C LEU A 138 -13.42 -21.10 -0.98
N ARG A 139 -14.54 -21.20 -0.26
CA ARG A 139 -15.16 -22.48 0.15
C ARG A 139 -14.19 -23.45 0.83
N GLY A 140 -13.29 -22.94 1.68
CA GLY A 140 -12.33 -23.76 2.43
C GLY A 140 -10.96 -23.96 1.77
N GLN A 141 -10.73 -23.40 0.56
CA GLN A 141 -9.41 -23.39 -0.05
C GLN A 141 -8.41 -22.55 0.75
N LYS A 142 -7.14 -22.97 0.77
CA LYS A 142 -6.05 -22.28 1.50
C LYS A 142 -5.35 -21.27 0.60
N LEU A 143 -4.93 -20.15 1.19
CA LEU A 143 -4.18 -19.10 0.49
C LEU A 143 -2.71 -19.07 0.94
N LYS A 144 -1.82 -18.91 -0.03
CA LYS A 144 -0.40 -18.60 0.21
C LYS A 144 0.05 -17.44 -0.67
N LYS A 145 0.98 -16.64 -0.18
CA LYS A 145 1.67 -15.63 -0.97
C LYS A 145 2.50 -16.30 -2.05
N LEU A 146 2.46 -15.76 -3.25
CA LEU A 146 3.40 -16.18 -4.29
C LEU A 146 4.74 -15.50 -3.99
N SER A 147 5.74 -16.26 -3.55
CA SER A 147 7.10 -15.75 -3.37
C SER A 147 7.70 -15.47 -4.75
N SER A 148 7.49 -14.26 -5.29
CA SER A 148 8.37 -13.75 -6.34
C SER A 148 9.65 -13.26 -5.67
N VAL A 149 10.59 -14.16 -5.44
CA VAL A 149 11.99 -13.75 -5.35
C VAL A 149 12.50 -13.78 -6.79
N PRO A 150 12.78 -12.63 -7.44
CA PRO A 150 13.78 -12.65 -8.48
C PRO A 150 15.09 -12.93 -7.76
N SER A 151 15.71 -14.09 -8.04
CA SER A 151 17.13 -14.27 -7.81
C SER A 151 17.84 -13.08 -8.47
N ALA A 152 18.68 -12.42 -7.69
CA ALA A 152 19.48 -11.26 -8.08
C ALA A 152 20.25 -11.47 -9.39
#